data_AF-A0A183HMF7-F1
#
_entry.id   AF-A0A183HMF7-F1
#
_cell.length_a   1.000
_cell.length_b   1.000
_cell.length_c   1.000
_cell.angle_alpha   90.00
_cell.angle_beta   90.00
_cell.angle_gamma   90.00
#
_symmetry.space_group_name_H-M   'P 1'
#
loop_
_entity.id
_entity.type
_entity.pdbx_description
1 polymer ?
#
loop_
_entity_poly.entity_id
_entity_poly.type
_entity_poly.pdbx_seq_one_letter_code
_entity_poly.pdbx_strand_id
1 'polypeptide(L)'
;HLAIATLTHLDLYDNQIEVISNLDALINLEILDLSYNRIRKIEGLSALCNLKRIYLVHNKIEKIDGLESLMKLEVLELGDNRIKKLENIGHLQHLRELYIGKNKIQKFENLENLVKLTVLSAPANRLTDLSGISMLTELTELHISDQGIKSLAELTPQKKLTIIDAANNKITTLDGLIHLDHLEDIWVCLITYYCLFFESALYLLVPYSNYQQKYWCKVIGWW
;
A
#
# COMPACT_ATOMS: atom_id res chain seq x y z
N HIS A 1 -2.02 -37.86 -4.89
CA HIS A 1 -0.88 -37.65 -3.98
C HIS A 1 0.28 -36.85 -4.60
N LEU A 2 0.75 -37.12 -5.82
CA LEU A 2 1.88 -36.38 -6.44
C LEU A 2 1.58 -34.90 -6.80
N ALA A 3 0.34 -34.56 -7.19
CA ALA A 3 0.00 -33.21 -7.62
C ALA A 3 0.07 -32.16 -6.49
N ILE A 4 -0.32 -32.53 -5.27
CA ILE A 4 -0.32 -31.64 -4.08
C ILE A 4 1.11 -31.29 -3.66
N ALA A 5 2.06 -32.20 -3.84
CA ALA A 5 3.46 -32.01 -3.45
C ALA A 5 4.23 -31.06 -4.38
N THR A 6 3.67 -30.67 -5.54
CA THR A 6 4.37 -29.82 -6.53
C THR A 6 3.67 -28.47 -6.76
N LEU A 7 2.50 -28.26 -6.16
CA LEU A 7 1.73 -27.04 -6.36
C LEU A 7 2.44 -25.86 -5.69
N THR A 8 2.86 -24.90 -6.50
CA THR A 8 3.50 -23.65 -6.05
C THR A 8 2.58 -22.43 -6.18
N HIS A 9 1.52 -22.54 -6.98
CA HIS A 9 0.57 -21.47 -7.25
C HIS A 9 -0.85 -22.00 -7.08
N LEU A 10 -1.67 -21.31 -6.30
CA LEU A 10 -3.08 -21.65 -6.11
C LEU A 10 -3.90 -20.37 -6.25
N ASP A 11 -4.80 -20.40 -7.21
CA ASP A 11 -5.74 -19.32 -7.48
C ASP A 11 -7.16 -19.78 -7.08
N LEU A 12 -7.74 -19.07 -6.13
CA LEU A 12 -9.10 -19.24 -5.62
C LEU A 12 -9.88 -17.91 -5.71
N TYR A 13 -9.49 -17.05 -6.65
CA TYR A 13 -10.13 -15.77 -6.95
C TYR A 13 -11.64 -15.93 -7.24
N ASP A 14 -12.45 -14.97 -6.78
CA ASP A 14 -13.89 -14.85 -7.05
C ASP A 14 -14.69 -16.12 -6.71
N ASN A 15 -14.61 -16.50 -5.44
CA ASN A 15 -15.34 -17.63 -4.87
C ASN A 15 -16.21 -17.17 -3.68
N GLN A 16 -16.79 -18.13 -2.95
CA GLN A 16 -17.60 -17.86 -1.77
C GLN A 16 -16.93 -18.37 -0.48
N ILE A 17 -15.59 -18.40 -0.46
CA ILE A 17 -14.82 -18.91 0.69
C ILE A 17 -15.01 -17.97 1.88
N GLU A 18 -15.44 -18.53 3.01
CA GLU A 18 -15.59 -17.81 4.28
C GLU A 18 -14.47 -18.14 5.28
N VAL A 19 -13.89 -19.34 5.16
CA VAL A 19 -12.86 -19.88 6.05
C VAL A 19 -11.74 -20.50 5.22
N ILE A 20 -10.51 -20.06 5.46
CA ILE A 20 -9.32 -20.66 4.87
C ILE A 20 -9.04 -21.98 5.60
N SER A 21 -9.13 -23.09 4.88
CA SER A 21 -8.95 -24.43 5.45
C SER A 21 -8.50 -25.42 4.40
N ASN A 22 -7.99 -26.58 4.84
CA ASN A 22 -7.54 -27.68 3.97
C ASN A 22 -6.36 -27.34 3.05
N LEU A 23 -5.54 -26.36 3.43
CA LEU A 23 -4.32 -25.98 2.69
C LEU A 23 -3.05 -26.58 3.30
N ASP A 24 -3.12 -27.24 4.45
CA ASP A 24 -1.94 -27.66 5.24
C ASP A 24 -0.97 -28.59 4.49
N ALA A 25 -1.47 -29.32 3.48
CA ALA A 25 -0.65 -30.21 2.66
C ALA A 25 0.14 -29.49 1.56
N LEU A 26 -0.17 -28.22 1.26
CA LEU A 26 0.42 -27.42 0.18
C LEU A 26 1.72 -26.73 0.61
N ILE A 27 2.61 -27.46 1.27
CA ILE A 27 3.83 -26.92 1.89
C ILE A 27 4.80 -26.23 0.92
N ASN A 28 4.67 -26.48 -0.38
CA ASN A 28 5.49 -25.87 -1.44
C ASN A 28 4.83 -24.66 -2.10
N LEU A 29 3.68 -24.21 -1.60
CA LEU A 29 2.95 -23.08 -2.14
C LEU A 29 3.76 -21.78 -1.94
N GLU A 30 3.96 -21.06 -3.03
CA GLU A 30 4.66 -19.77 -3.07
C GLU A 30 3.69 -18.60 -3.33
N ILE A 31 2.63 -18.83 -4.09
CA ILE A 31 1.60 -17.83 -4.42
C ILE A 31 0.21 -18.36 -4.09
N LEU A 32 -0.55 -17.57 -3.34
CA LEU A 32 -1.93 -17.84 -2.99
C LEU A 32 -2.81 -16.63 -3.28
N ASP A 33 -3.78 -16.78 -4.19
CA ASP A 33 -4.82 -15.78 -4.40
C ASP A 33 -6.15 -16.25 -3.80
N LEU A 34 -6.66 -15.47 -2.85
CA LEU A 34 -7.93 -15.64 -2.16
C LEU A 34 -8.80 -14.38 -2.29
N SER A 35 -8.51 -13.54 -3.29
CA SER A 35 -9.23 -12.30 -3.53
C SER A 35 -10.68 -12.54 -3.95
N TYR A 36 -11.55 -11.55 -3.73
CA TYR A 36 -12.97 -11.60 -4.06
C TYR A 36 -13.68 -12.80 -3.44
N ASN A 37 -13.50 -12.95 -2.13
CA ASN A 37 -14.15 -13.99 -1.33
C ASN A 37 -14.94 -13.35 -0.17
N ARG A 38 -15.27 -14.12 0.87
CA ARG A 38 -16.03 -13.67 2.04
C ARG A 38 -15.28 -13.90 3.35
N ILE A 39 -13.94 -14.03 3.27
CA ILE A 39 -13.06 -14.37 4.38
C ILE A 39 -13.10 -13.25 5.42
N ARG A 40 -13.29 -13.63 6.69
CA ARG A 40 -13.34 -12.68 7.82
C ARG A 40 -12.07 -12.67 8.65
N LYS A 41 -11.32 -13.77 8.62
CA LYS A 41 -10.11 -13.97 9.41
C LYS A 41 -9.08 -14.71 8.56
N ILE A 42 -7.84 -14.24 8.64
CA ILE A 42 -6.69 -14.93 8.08
C ILE A 42 -6.31 -16.03 9.08
N GLU A 43 -6.42 -17.28 8.65
CA GLU A 43 -6.09 -18.47 9.46
C GLU A 43 -5.79 -19.65 8.54
N GLY A 44 -5.33 -20.79 9.08
CA GLY A 44 -5.08 -21.99 8.27
C GLY A 44 -3.90 -21.86 7.29
N LEU A 45 -3.00 -20.89 7.50
CA LEU A 45 -1.81 -20.66 6.66
C LEU A 45 -0.50 -21.09 7.33
N SER A 46 -0.54 -21.62 8.56
CA SER A 46 0.65 -21.87 9.38
C SER A 46 1.64 -22.88 8.81
N ALA A 47 1.17 -23.80 7.95
CA ALA A 47 2.01 -24.79 7.28
C ALA A 47 2.66 -24.25 5.98
N LEU A 48 2.22 -23.09 5.48
CA LEU A 48 2.59 -22.56 4.16
C LEU A 48 3.83 -21.66 4.22
N CYS A 49 4.87 -22.11 4.92
CA CYS A 49 6.08 -21.32 5.23
C CYS A 49 6.90 -20.88 3.99
N ASN A 50 6.56 -21.38 2.80
CA ASN A 50 7.18 -21.01 1.53
C ASN A 50 6.43 -19.91 0.77
N LEU A 51 5.30 -19.41 1.28
CA LEU A 51 4.56 -18.33 0.65
C LEU A 51 5.43 -17.07 0.53
N LYS A 52 5.46 -16.55 -0.70
CA LYS A 52 6.10 -15.29 -1.08
C LYS A 52 5.06 -14.23 -1.42
N ARG A 53 3.89 -14.62 -1.93
CA ARG A 53 2.83 -13.69 -2.32
C ARG A 53 1.47 -14.18 -1.85
N ILE A 54 0.72 -13.29 -1.20
CA ILE A 54 -0.65 -13.54 -0.81
C ILE A 54 -1.55 -12.37 -1.21
N TYR A 55 -2.66 -12.70 -1.87
CA TYR A 55 -3.66 -11.75 -2.31
C TYR A 55 -4.99 -12.05 -1.60
N LEU A 56 -5.52 -11.05 -0.90
CA LEU A 56 -6.74 -11.13 -0.09
C LEU A 56 -7.67 -9.94 -0.39
N VAL A 57 -7.59 -9.38 -1.61
CA VAL A 57 -8.39 -8.21 -2.02
C VAL A 57 -9.87 -8.52 -1.90
N HIS A 58 -10.70 -7.53 -1.52
CA HIS A 58 -12.15 -7.65 -1.53
C HIS A 58 -12.64 -8.85 -0.68
N ASN A 59 -12.31 -8.79 0.61
CA ASN A 59 -12.78 -9.75 1.61
C ASN A 59 -13.45 -8.97 2.78
N LYS A 60 -13.64 -9.61 3.93
CA LYS A 60 -14.27 -9.02 5.13
C LYS A 60 -13.31 -9.05 6.32
N ILE A 61 -12.01 -9.01 6.08
CA ILE A 61 -10.96 -9.13 7.10
C ILE A 61 -10.94 -7.85 7.95
N GLU A 62 -11.01 -8.01 9.27
CA GLU A 62 -11.01 -6.88 10.22
C GLU A 62 -9.67 -6.70 10.94
N LYS A 63 -8.86 -7.76 10.99
CA LYS A 63 -7.58 -7.82 11.70
C LYS A 63 -6.57 -8.62 10.89
N ILE A 64 -5.33 -8.15 10.89
CA ILE A 64 -4.18 -8.90 10.36
C ILE A 64 -3.71 -9.85 11.46
N ASP A 65 -3.75 -11.15 11.18
CA ASP A 65 -3.41 -12.24 12.10
C ASP A 65 -3.11 -13.49 11.25
N GLY A 66 -2.61 -14.58 11.83
CA GLY A 66 -2.43 -15.84 11.11
C GLY A 66 -1.33 -15.82 10.03
N LEU A 67 -0.46 -14.81 10.04
CA LEU A 67 0.68 -14.64 9.12
C LEU A 67 2.01 -14.91 9.82
N GLU A 68 2.03 -15.37 11.07
CA GLU A 68 3.22 -15.47 11.94
C GLU A 68 4.32 -16.37 11.38
N SER A 69 3.91 -17.41 10.63
CA SER A 69 4.83 -18.37 10.02
C SER A 69 5.39 -17.93 8.65
N LEU A 70 4.82 -16.89 8.03
CA LEU A 70 5.09 -16.52 6.64
C LEU A 70 6.33 -15.61 6.51
N MET A 71 7.45 -16.05 7.07
CA MET A 71 8.69 -15.25 7.17
C MET A 71 9.35 -14.93 5.81
N LYS A 72 8.91 -15.60 4.73
CA LYS A 72 9.39 -15.40 3.35
C LYS A 72 8.48 -14.50 2.51
N LEU A 73 7.43 -13.94 3.10
CA LEU A 73 6.46 -13.13 2.37
C LEU A 73 7.11 -11.86 1.82
N GLU A 74 6.96 -11.63 0.52
CA GLU A 74 7.48 -10.48 -0.22
C GLU A 74 6.35 -9.54 -0.66
N VAL A 75 5.16 -10.07 -0.96
CA VAL A 75 3.98 -9.30 -1.36
C VAL A 75 2.78 -9.65 -0.49
N LEU A 76 2.17 -8.64 0.11
CA LEU A 76 0.94 -8.75 0.90
C LEU A 76 -0.08 -7.73 0.39
N GLU A 77 -1.18 -8.24 -0.16
CA GLU A 77 -2.27 -7.43 -0.69
C GLU A 77 -3.55 -7.68 0.12
N LEU A 78 -4.04 -6.63 0.78
CA LEU A 78 -5.17 -6.61 1.70
C LEU A 78 -6.19 -5.52 1.33
N GLY A 79 -6.17 -5.03 0.08
CA GLY A 79 -7.08 -4.01 -0.41
C GLY A 79 -8.56 -4.36 -0.23
N ASP A 80 -9.40 -3.34 -0.03
CA ASP A 80 -10.86 -3.47 0.09
C ASP A 80 -11.29 -4.50 1.16
N ASN A 81 -10.80 -4.27 2.37
CA ASN A 81 -11.15 -5.03 3.56
C ASN A 81 -11.72 -4.08 4.65
N ARG A 82 -11.68 -4.48 5.92
CA ARG A 82 -12.24 -3.72 7.05
C ARG A 82 -11.20 -3.47 8.14
N ILE A 83 -9.92 -3.57 7.78
CA ILE A 83 -8.79 -3.45 8.70
C ILE A 83 -8.73 -2.04 9.27
N LYS A 84 -8.60 -1.92 10.59
CA LYS A 84 -8.56 -0.63 11.29
C LYS A 84 -7.16 -0.22 11.75
N LYS A 85 -6.27 -1.19 11.89
CA LYS A 85 -4.92 -1.02 12.45
C LYS A 85 -3.94 -1.92 11.71
N LEU A 86 -2.71 -1.44 11.58
CA LEU A 86 -1.59 -2.26 11.13
C LEU A 86 -1.00 -2.92 12.36
N GLU A 87 -1.26 -4.20 12.54
CA GLU A 87 -0.75 -5.00 13.65
C GLU A 87 -0.32 -6.37 13.12
N ASN A 88 0.52 -7.09 13.87
CA ASN A 88 0.99 -8.43 13.50
C ASN A 88 1.62 -8.51 12.09
N ILE A 89 2.40 -7.50 11.70
CA ILE A 89 3.15 -7.50 10.43
C ILE A 89 4.65 -7.30 10.61
N GLY A 90 5.10 -6.85 11.79
CA GLY A 90 6.51 -6.50 12.03
C GLY A 90 7.50 -7.66 11.88
N HIS A 91 7.05 -8.92 11.89
CA HIS A 91 7.88 -10.09 11.64
C HIS A 91 8.13 -10.37 10.15
N LEU A 92 7.39 -9.73 9.23
CA LEU A 92 7.50 -9.91 7.77
C LEU A 92 8.69 -9.13 7.17
N GLN A 93 9.90 -9.37 7.69
CA GLN A 93 11.12 -8.60 7.35
C GLN A 93 11.58 -8.72 5.88
N HIS A 94 10.97 -9.63 5.11
CA HIS A 94 11.21 -9.80 3.67
C HIS A 94 10.18 -9.08 2.79
N LEU A 95 9.18 -8.44 3.39
CA LEU A 95 8.12 -7.75 2.66
C LEU A 95 8.69 -6.59 1.85
N ARG A 96 8.34 -6.57 0.56
CA ARG A 96 8.73 -5.56 -0.43
C ARG A 96 7.55 -4.70 -0.85
N GLU A 97 6.39 -5.32 -0.95
CA GLU A 97 5.17 -4.65 -1.41
C GLU A 97 4.03 -4.90 -0.43
N LEU A 98 3.46 -3.79 0.08
CA LEU A 98 2.33 -3.81 0.99
C LEU A 98 1.21 -2.94 0.42
N TYR A 99 0.09 -3.58 0.14
CA TYR A 99 -1.10 -2.94 -0.38
C TYR A 99 -2.26 -3.11 0.61
N ILE A 100 -2.77 -2.00 1.11
CA ILE A 100 -3.76 -1.91 2.19
C ILE A 100 -4.84 -0.87 1.87
N GLY A 101 -5.05 -0.59 0.58
CA GLY A 101 -6.04 0.39 0.12
C GLY A 101 -7.48 0.04 0.53
N LYS A 102 -8.38 1.03 0.56
CA LYS A 102 -9.80 0.86 0.90
C LYS A 102 -10.03 0.10 2.22
N ASN A 103 -9.29 0.47 3.25
CA ASN A 103 -9.48 -0.03 4.62
C ASN A 103 -9.91 1.13 5.55
N LYS A 104 -9.73 0.99 6.87
CA LYS A 104 -10.09 2.00 7.88
C LYS A 104 -8.90 2.38 8.76
N ILE A 105 -7.69 2.26 8.22
CA ILE A 105 -6.43 2.50 8.93
C ILE A 105 -6.27 3.99 9.20
N GLN A 106 -5.90 4.36 10.42
CA GLN A 106 -5.79 5.77 10.85
C GLN A 106 -4.35 6.24 11.01
N LYS A 107 -3.40 5.30 11.18
CA LYS A 107 -1.98 5.58 11.40
C LYS A 107 -1.13 4.48 10.82
N PHE A 108 0.09 4.81 10.42
CA PHE A 108 1.11 3.81 10.20
C PHE A 108 1.77 3.46 11.54
N GLU A 109 1.70 2.21 11.92
CA GLU A 109 2.27 1.66 13.15
C GLU A 109 2.76 0.24 12.88
N ASN A 110 3.76 -0.22 13.65
CA ASN A 110 4.34 -1.56 13.52
C ASN A 110 5.01 -1.84 12.15
N LEU A 111 5.53 -0.79 11.49
CA LEU A 111 6.25 -0.89 10.21
C LEU A 111 7.76 -0.79 10.39
N GLU A 112 8.27 -0.55 11.61
CA GLU A 112 9.68 -0.23 11.88
C GLU A 112 10.67 -1.30 11.42
N ASN A 113 10.23 -2.56 11.33
CA ASN A 113 11.06 -3.69 10.91
C ASN A 113 10.93 -4.03 9.42
N LEU A 114 10.05 -3.36 8.67
CA LEU A 114 9.82 -3.60 7.24
C LEU A 114 10.81 -2.82 6.36
N VAL A 115 12.09 -2.87 6.71
CA VAL A 115 13.14 -2.02 6.11
C VAL A 115 13.44 -2.34 4.64
N LYS A 116 12.88 -3.43 4.09
CA LYS A 116 12.99 -3.80 2.68
C LYS A 116 11.79 -3.36 1.83
N LEU A 117 10.81 -2.69 2.44
CA LEU A 117 9.59 -2.26 1.75
C LEU A 117 9.93 -1.19 0.71
N THR A 118 9.61 -1.47 -0.54
CA THR A 118 9.81 -0.58 -1.69
C THR A 118 8.51 0.06 -2.15
N VAL A 119 7.39 -0.65 -2.02
CA VAL A 119 6.05 -0.17 -2.38
C VAL A 119 5.13 -0.20 -1.18
N LEU A 120 4.58 0.97 -0.83
CA LEU A 120 3.51 1.11 0.16
C LEU A 120 2.30 1.78 -0.48
N SER A 121 1.22 1.02 -0.64
CA SER A 121 -0.03 1.51 -1.20
C SER A 121 -1.15 1.43 -0.17
N ALA A 122 -1.66 2.58 0.25
CA ALA A 122 -2.71 2.70 1.25
C ALA A 122 -3.85 3.65 0.84
N PRO A 123 -4.25 3.80 -0.44
CA PRO A 123 -5.27 4.78 -0.84
C PRO A 123 -6.62 4.52 -0.14
N ALA A 124 -7.42 5.57 0.06
CA ALA A 124 -8.76 5.47 0.65
C ALA A 124 -8.79 4.78 2.04
N ASN A 125 -7.94 5.24 2.97
CA ASN A 125 -8.02 4.92 4.41
C ASN A 125 -8.51 6.15 5.21
N ARG A 126 -7.97 6.39 6.41
CA ARG A 126 -8.29 7.52 7.28
C ARG A 126 -7.03 8.16 7.89
N LEU A 127 -5.93 8.16 7.16
CA LEU A 127 -4.66 8.74 7.60
C LEU A 127 -4.77 10.27 7.68
N THR A 128 -4.14 10.88 8.68
CA THR A 128 -4.07 12.34 8.87
C THR A 128 -2.67 12.92 8.77
N ASP A 129 -1.67 12.05 8.90
CA ASP A 129 -0.24 12.33 8.85
C ASP A 129 0.47 11.05 8.36
N LEU A 130 1.79 11.15 8.20
CA LEU A 130 2.62 10.06 7.69
C LEU A 130 3.54 9.49 8.78
N SER A 131 3.17 9.68 10.04
CA SER A 131 3.98 9.19 11.16
C SER A 131 4.05 7.67 11.13
N GLY A 132 5.23 7.13 11.40
CA GLY A 132 5.48 5.68 11.42
C GLY A 132 6.15 5.10 10.17
N ILE A 133 6.39 5.89 9.11
CA ILE A 133 7.12 5.41 7.91
C ILE A 133 8.61 5.77 7.89
N SER A 134 9.12 6.46 8.92
CA SER A 134 10.49 7.01 8.92
C SER A 134 11.60 5.96 8.73
N MET A 135 11.36 4.72 9.13
CA MET A 135 12.30 3.59 8.97
C MET A 135 12.24 2.93 7.59
N LEU A 136 11.23 3.25 6.77
CA LEU A 136 11.02 2.69 5.44
C LEU A 136 11.85 3.47 4.40
N THR A 137 13.18 3.43 4.57
CA THR A 137 14.12 4.21 3.75
C THR A 137 14.34 3.66 2.34
N GLU A 138 13.87 2.43 2.09
CA GLU A 138 13.92 1.77 0.79
C GLU A 138 12.67 2.05 -0.09
N LEU A 139 11.71 2.84 0.39
CA LEU A 139 10.50 3.17 -0.38
C LEU A 139 10.85 3.91 -1.68
N THR A 140 10.35 3.36 -2.78
CA THR A 140 10.40 3.96 -4.12
C THR A 140 9.03 4.46 -4.55
N GLU A 141 7.96 3.81 -4.09
CA GLU A 141 6.58 4.14 -4.46
C GLU A 141 5.69 4.27 -3.22
N LEU A 142 4.98 5.39 -3.12
CA LEU A 142 4.04 5.67 -2.04
C LEU A 142 2.69 6.14 -2.58
N HIS A 143 1.64 5.37 -2.33
CA HIS A 143 0.27 5.72 -2.72
C HIS A 143 -0.60 5.94 -1.48
N ILE A 144 -0.98 7.18 -1.23
CA ILE A 144 -1.70 7.68 -0.07
C ILE A 144 -2.85 8.60 -0.48
N SER A 145 -3.45 8.34 -1.65
CA SER A 145 -4.56 9.12 -2.17
C SER A 145 -5.83 8.96 -1.32
N ASP A 146 -6.73 9.93 -1.41
CA ASP A 146 -8.07 9.88 -0.82
C ASP A 146 -8.04 9.71 0.73
N GLN A 147 -7.25 10.55 1.41
CA GLN A 147 -7.09 10.58 2.88
C GLN A 147 -7.33 11.98 3.48
N GLY A 148 -7.04 12.14 4.78
CA GLY A 148 -7.06 13.40 5.49
C GLY A 148 -5.69 14.02 5.74
N ILE A 149 -4.65 13.65 4.96
CA ILE A 149 -3.26 14.06 5.21
C ILE A 149 -3.10 15.55 4.93
N LYS A 150 -2.41 16.26 5.83
CA LYS A 150 -2.26 17.73 5.77
C LYS A 150 -0.89 18.20 5.31
N SER A 151 0.14 17.37 5.46
CA SER A 151 1.53 17.72 5.18
C SER A 151 2.31 16.49 4.72
N LEU A 152 3.34 16.74 3.93
CA LEU A 152 4.30 15.74 3.44
C LEU A 152 5.68 15.88 4.12
N ALA A 153 5.82 16.74 5.14
CA ALA A 153 7.10 17.03 5.80
C ALA A 153 7.81 15.77 6.35
N GLU A 154 7.03 14.77 6.74
CA GLU A 154 7.53 13.50 7.28
C GLU A 154 8.16 12.59 6.23
N LEU A 155 8.11 12.93 4.94
CA LEU A 155 8.78 12.22 3.85
C LEU A 155 10.30 12.46 3.78
N THR A 156 10.84 13.33 4.62
CA THR A 156 12.28 13.69 4.63
C THR A 156 13.23 12.47 4.64
N PRO A 157 12.95 11.36 5.35
CA PRO A 157 13.81 10.17 5.31
C PRO A 157 13.75 9.36 4.00
N GLN A 158 12.68 9.47 3.21
CA GLN A 158 12.40 8.61 2.06
C GLN A 158 13.10 9.05 0.77
N LYS A 159 14.43 9.16 0.81
CA LYS A 159 15.24 9.70 -0.30
C LYS A 159 15.17 8.93 -1.63
N LYS A 160 14.68 7.70 -1.61
CA LYS A 160 14.56 6.82 -2.79
C LYS A 160 13.22 6.92 -3.51
N LEU A 161 12.28 7.73 -3.01
CA LEU A 161 10.97 7.89 -3.63
C LEU A 161 11.11 8.46 -5.05
N THR A 162 10.56 7.73 -6.01
CA THR A 162 10.39 8.15 -7.40
C THR A 162 8.94 8.47 -7.71
N ILE A 163 8.00 7.86 -6.98
CA ILE A 163 6.55 7.99 -7.23
C ILE A 163 5.81 8.31 -5.93
N ILE A 164 5.02 9.39 -5.94
CA ILE A 164 4.11 9.75 -4.83
C ILE A 164 2.70 10.05 -5.36
N ASP A 165 1.72 9.22 -5.01
CA ASP A 165 0.31 9.57 -5.18
C ASP A 165 -0.29 10.04 -3.85
N ALA A 166 -0.45 11.35 -3.69
CA ALA A 166 -1.13 12.00 -2.58
C ALA A 166 -2.39 12.75 -3.02
N ALA A 167 -3.02 12.35 -4.13
CA ALA A 167 -4.21 13.00 -4.65
C ALA A 167 -5.38 12.97 -3.65
N ASN A 168 -6.28 13.97 -3.73
CA ASN A 168 -7.46 14.06 -2.86
C ASN A 168 -7.13 13.96 -1.36
N ASN A 169 -6.21 14.82 -0.91
CA ASN A 169 -5.82 15.00 0.48
C ASN A 169 -6.16 16.42 0.97
N LYS A 170 -5.71 16.76 2.18
CA LYS A 170 -5.83 18.10 2.77
C LYS A 170 -4.50 18.87 2.78
N ILE A 171 -3.64 18.56 1.82
CA ILE A 171 -2.30 19.15 1.70
C ILE A 171 -2.41 20.60 1.27
N THR A 172 -1.68 21.48 1.97
CA THR A 172 -1.66 22.92 1.72
C THR A 172 -0.27 23.44 1.36
N THR A 173 0.78 22.74 1.78
CA THR A 173 2.18 23.02 1.43
C THR A 173 2.86 21.76 0.91
N LEU A 174 3.93 21.93 0.14
CA LEU A 174 4.74 20.85 -0.43
C LEU A 174 6.03 20.61 0.37
N ASP A 175 6.03 20.96 1.66
CA ASP A 175 7.17 20.77 2.54
C ASP A 175 7.54 19.28 2.63
N GLY A 176 8.84 18.99 2.74
CA GLY A 176 9.38 17.62 2.75
C GLY A 176 9.77 17.10 1.36
N LEU A 177 9.21 17.64 0.26
CA LEU A 177 9.55 17.20 -1.09
C LEU A 177 10.93 17.70 -1.56
N ILE A 178 11.45 18.77 -0.98
CA ILE A 178 12.75 19.37 -1.34
C ILE A 178 13.94 18.40 -1.13
N HIS A 179 13.75 17.31 -0.38
CA HIS A 179 14.78 16.31 -0.11
C HIS A 179 14.69 15.07 -1.01
N LEU A 180 13.74 15.05 -1.95
CA LEU A 180 13.45 13.89 -2.81
C LEU A 180 14.06 14.10 -4.20
N ASP A 181 15.38 14.02 -4.28
CA ASP A 181 16.16 14.31 -5.50
C ASP A 181 15.87 13.36 -6.68
N HIS A 182 15.23 12.21 -6.40
CA HIS A 182 14.89 11.18 -7.39
C HIS A 182 13.39 11.16 -7.75
N LEU A 183 12.60 12.13 -7.26
CA LEU A 183 11.15 12.15 -7.50
C LEU A 183 10.84 12.41 -8.99
N GLU A 184 10.18 11.45 -9.63
CA GLU A 184 9.81 11.49 -11.06
C GLU A 184 8.34 11.88 -11.24
N ASP A 185 7.44 11.21 -10.52
CA ASP A 185 6.00 11.43 -10.62
C ASP A 185 5.40 11.78 -9.25
N ILE A 186 4.57 12.81 -9.23
CA ILE A 186 3.82 13.21 -8.04
C ILE A 186 2.37 13.58 -8.40
N TRP A 187 1.42 13.16 -7.59
CA TRP A 187 0.02 13.56 -7.70
C TRP A 187 -0.44 14.20 -6.39
N VAL A 188 -0.81 15.48 -6.42
CA VAL A 188 -1.36 16.21 -5.26
C VAL A 188 -2.49 17.13 -5.72
N CYS A 189 -3.52 17.29 -4.89
CA CYS A 189 -4.53 18.34 -5.06
C CYS A 189 -4.38 19.36 -3.91
N LEU A 190 -4.03 20.61 -4.21
CA LEU A 190 -3.97 21.67 -3.20
C LEU A 190 -5.36 22.27 -2.96
N ILE A 191 -5.76 22.43 -1.70
CA ILE A 191 -7.09 22.97 -1.32
C ILE A 191 -7.20 24.49 -1.54
N THR A 192 -6.09 25.20 -1.71
CA THR A 192 -6.09 26.65 -1.88
C THR A 192 -6.54 27.04 -3.29
N TYR A 193 -7.64 27.81 -3.37
CA TYR A 193 -8.25 28.41 -4.58
C TYR A 193 -7.36 29.41 -5.34
N TYR A 194 -6.05 29.40 -5.15
CA TYR A 194 -5.11 30.26 -5.85
C TYR A 194 -3.96 29.41 -6.37
N CYS A 195 -3.92 29.26 -7.69
CA CYS A 195 -2.75 28.79 -8.41
C CYS A 195 -1.58 29.71 -8.07
N LEU A 196 -0.62 29.22 -7.29
CA LEU A 196 0.68 29.86 -7.17
C LEU A 196 1.49 29.47 -8.41
N PHE A 197 1.59 30.43 -9.34
CA PHE A 197 2.57 30.42 -10.42
C PHE A 197 3.97 30.45 -9.81
N PHE A 198 4.78 29.45 -10.12
CA PHE A 198 6.24 29.58 -10.11
C PHE A 198 6.73 29.24 -11.53
N GLU A 199 7.18 30.28 -12.26
CA GLU A 199 8.09 30.11 -13.39
C GLU A 199 9.35 29.43 -12.82
N SER A 200 9.64 28.17 -13.13
CA SER A 200 10.32 27.77 -14.37
C SER A 200 10.25 26.25 -14.59
N ALA A 201 9.06 25.71 -14.88
CA ALA A 201 8.86 24.51 -15.72
C ALA A 201 7.36 24.46 -16.05
N LEU A 202 7.02 24.28 -17.32
CA LEU A 202 5.69 24.50 -17.88
C LEU A 202 4.68 23.44 -17.39
N TYR A 203 3.92 23.73 -16.32
CA TYR A 203 2.75 22.94 -15.93
C TYR A 203 1.50 23.46 -16.68
N LEU A 204 0.97 22.67 -17.60
CA LEU A 204 -0.31 22.94 -18.27
C LEU A 204 -1.47 22.43 -17.40
N LEU A 205 -2.19 23.36 -16.75
CA LEU A 205 -3.54 23.12 -16.22
C LEU A 205 -4.55 23.48 -17.32
N VAL A 206 -5.29 22.50 -17.83
CA VAL A 206 -6.41 22.72 -18.76
C VAL A 206 -7.71 22.83 -17.95
N PRO A 207 -8.58 23.85 -18.17
CA PRO A 207 -9.81 23.99 -17.40
C PRO A 207 -10.87 22.95 -17.81
N TYR A 208 -11.54 22.41 -16.79
CA TYR A 208 -12.51 21.32 -16.85
C TYR A 208 -13.95 21.84 -17.00
N SER A 209 -14.73 21.26 -17.91
CA SER A 209 -16.18 21.44 -17.97
C SER A 209 -16.88 20.08 -18.02
N ASN A 210 -17.80 19.91 -17.06
CA ASN A 210 -18.81 18.86 -16.88
C ASN A 210 -18.36 17.47 -16.36
N TYR A 211 -18.78 17.25 -15.11
CA TYR A 211 -18.95 16.00 -14.36
C TYR A 211 -17.71 15.11 -14.18
N GLN A 212 -17.19 15.14 -12.93
CA GLN A 212 -16.12 14.32 -12.29
C GLN A 212 -14.71 14.98 -12.26
N GLN A 213 -13.91 14.70 -11.21
CA GLN A 213 -12.41 14.82 -11.12
C GLN A 213 -11.75 16.17 -10.73
N LYS A 214 -10.83 16.23 -9.73
CA LYS A 214 -9.43 15.72 -9.56
C LYS A 214 -8.40 16.53 -10.38
N TYR A 215 -7.44 17.17 -9.70
CA TYR A 215 -6.35 17.99 -10.27
C TYR A 215 -5.05 17.18 -10.41
N TRP A 216 -4.28 17.44 -11.48
CA TRP A 216 -3.03 16.75 -11.83
C TRP A 216 -1.86 17.73 -11.83
N CYS A 217 -0.66 17.31 -11.40
CA CYS A 217 0.58 18.08 -11.50
C CYS A 217 1.75 17.14 -11.81
N LYS A 218 2.13 16.95 -13.08
CA LYS A 218 3.29 16.10 -13.45
C LYS A 218 4.57 16.92 -13.38
N VAL A 219 5.50 16.59 -12.46
CA VAL A 219 6.82 17.21 -12.41
C VAL A 219 7.60 16.76 -13.65
N ILE A 220 8.01 17.69 -14.50
CA ILE A 220 8.89 17.39 -15.64
C ILE A 220 10.21 18.15 -15.40
N GLY A 221 11.23 17.40 -15.00
CA GLY A 221 12.65 17.65 -15.26
C GLY A 221 13.32 18.83 -14.56
N TRP A 222 14.27 18.52 -13.68
CA TRP A 222 15.27 19.46 -13.16
C TRP A 222 16.40 19.66 -14.17
N TRP A 223 16.76 20.92 -14.46
CA TRP A 223 18.11 21.38 -14.86
C TRP A 223 18.33 22.78 -14.30
#